data_AF-A0A1Y4BT49-F1
#
_entry.id   AF-A0A1Y4BT49-F1
#
_cell.length_a   1.000
_cell.length_b   1.000
_cell.length_c   1.000
_cell.angle_alpha   90.00
_cell.angle_beta   90.00
_cell.angle_gamma   90.00
#
_symmetry.space_group_name_H-M   'P 1'
#
loop_
_entity.id
_entity.type
_entity.pdbx_description
1 polymer ?
#
loop_
_entity_poly.entity_id
_entity_poly.type
_entity_poly.pdbx_seq_one_letter_code
_entity_poly.pdbx_strand_id
1 'polypeptide(L)'
;MPRRKSVTNCAIPFWMSAKPDCKENRFIQAGNSLLLSPEFHKLSMGARYLYLCTAMEAGGRRNFTFPQSSAIKYSINPRSMRRYLQELISAGFIEVESSGRWTRESNRYLFSTRWRSHQTAGI
;
A
#
# COMPACT_ATOMS: atom_id res chain seq x y z
N MET A 1 16.39 -10.54 -13.19
CA MET A 1 15.32 -10.87 -12.21
C MET A 1 14.43 -11.96 -12.79
N PRO A 2 14.12 -13.05 -12.08
CA PRO A 2 13.25 -14.09 -12.61
C PRO A 2 11.83 -13.53 -12.79
N ARG A 3 11.30 -13.68 -14.01
CA ARG A 3 9.93 -13.26 -14.37
C ARG A 3 8.94 -14.10 -13.57
N ARG A 4 8.27 -13.50 -12.57
CA ARG A 4 7.20 -14.15 -11.82
C ARG A 4 6.11 -14.60 -12.80
N LYS A 5 5.77 -15.90 -12.78
CA LYS A 5 4.68 -16.48 -13.57
C LYS A 5 3.36 -15.83 -13.12
N SER A 6 2.52 -15.45 -14.09
CA SER A 6 1.17 -14.95 -13.85
C SER A 6 0.31 -16.05 -13.22
N VAL A 7 -0.48 -15.71 -12.19
CA VAL A 7 -1.44 -16.66 -11.61
C VAL A 7 -2.55 -16.90 -12.65
N THR A 8 -2.69 -18.14 -13.12
CA THR A 8 -3.49 -18.47 -14.31
C THR A 8 -5.01 -18.35 -14.11
N ASN A 9 -5.49 -18.27 -12.86
CA ASN A 9 -6.91 -18.40 -12.52
C ASN A 9 -7.45 -17.34 -11.53
N CYS A 10 -6.89 -16.13 -11.48
CA CYS A 10 -7.54 -15.06 -10.71
C CYS A 10 -8.48 -14.26 -11.62
N ALA A 11 -9.73 -14.72 -11.74
CA ALA A 11 -10.78 -14.00 -12.44
C ALA A 11 -11.26 -12.86 -11.53
N ILE A 12 -10.79 -11.64 -11.82
CA ILE A 12 -11.27 -10.44 -11.15
C ILE A 12 -12.57 -9.99 -11.85
N PRO A 13 -13.59 -9.50 -11.13
CA PRO A 13 -14.80 -8.97 -11.78
C PRO A 13 -14.47 -7.85 -12.77
N PHE A 14 -15.26 -7.73 -13.86
CA PHE A 14 -14.96 -6.79 -14.95
C PHE A 14 -14.96 -5.31 -14.51
N TRP A 15 -15.70 -4.95 -13.45
CA TRP A 15 -15.67 -3.59 -12.90
C TRP A 15 -14.46 -3.30 -12.01
N MET A 16 -13.60 -4.31 -11.78
CA MET A 16 -12.38 -4.24 -10.97
C MET A 16 -11.11 -4.54 -11.79
N SER A 17 -11.22 -4.75 -13.10
CA SER A 17 -10.11 -4.93 -14.03
C SER A 17 -10.29 -4.05 -15.26
N ALA A 18 -9.19 -3.47 -15.75
CA ALA A 18 -9.18 -2.73 -17.00
C ALA A 18 -8.82 -3.62 -18.21
N LYS A 19 -8.53 -4.92 -17.99
CA LYS A 19 -8.19 -5.85 -19.05
C LYS A 19 -9.45 -6.47 -19.65
N PRO A 20 -9.53 -6.62 -20.99
CA PRO A 20 -10.68 -7.26 -21.64
C PRO A 20 -10.95 -8.70 -21.16
N ASP A 21 -9.89 -9.44 -20.81
CA ASP A 21 -9.97 -10.82 -20.35
C ASP A 21 -10.04 -10.98 -18.82
N CYS A 22 -10.00 -9.86 -18.08
CA CYS A 22 -9.97 -9.81 -16.61
C CYS A 22 -8.83 -10.61 -15.95
N LYS A 23 -7.79 -11.02 -16.69
CA LYS A 23 -6.66 -11.81 -16.17
C LYS A 23 -5.56 -10.90 -15.66
N GLU A 24 -5.63 -10.54 -14.39
CA GLU A 24 -4.62 -9.67 -13.78
C GLU A 24 -3.40 -10.43 -13.24
N ASN A 25 -2.22 -9.85 -13.46
CA ASN A 25 -0.96 -10.38 -12.92
C ASN A 25 -0.71 -9.95 -11.48
N ARG A 26 -1.23 -8.78 -11.10
CA ARG A 26 -1.12 -8.19 -9.78
C ARG A 26 -2.44 -7.54 -9.44
N PHE A 27 -2.90 -7.81 -8.24
CA PHE A 27 -4.06 -7.20 -7.62
C PHE A 27 -3.85 -7.21 -6.12
N ILE A 28 -4.70 -6.48 -5.39
CA ILE A 28 -4.70 -6.48 -3.93
C ILE A 28 -5.99 -7.12 -3.43
N GLN A 29 -5.87 -7.83 -2.30
CA GLN A 29 -7.03 -8.24 -1.51
C GLN A 29 -7.07 -7.34 -0.29
N ALA A 30 -8.14 -6.55 -0.17
CA ALA A 30 -8.38 -5.70 0.98
C ALA A 30 -9.68 -6.16 1.66
N GLY A 31 -9.61 -6.46 2.95
CA GLY A 31 -10.81 -6.77 3.74
C GLY A 31 -11.69 -5.54 3.90
N ASN A 32 -13.00 -5.72 3.90
CA ASN A 32 -13.95 -4.65 4.22
C ASN A 32 -13.69 -4.06 5.61
N SER A 33 -13.22 -4.87 6.57
CA SER A 33 -12.86 -4.45 7.92
C SER A 33 -11.76 -3.38 7.96
N LEU A 34 -10.84 -3.38 7.00
CA LEU A 34 -9.85 -2.30 6.86
C LEU A 34 -10.55 -1.00 6.43
N LEU A 35 -11.36 -1.09 5.37
CA LEU A 35 -12.02 0.06 4.77
C LEU A 35 -13.00 0.74 5.71
N LEU A 36 -13.67 -0.04 6.57
CA LEU A 36 -14.64 0.45 7.56
C LEU A 36 -14.01 0.84 8.90
N SER A 37 -12.71 0.63 9.09
CA SER A 37 -12.09 0.91 10.38
C SER A 37 -12.04 2.42 10.66
N PRO A 38 -12.39 2.86 11.89
CA PRO A 38 -12.33 4.27 12.28
C PRO A 38 -10.94 4.87 12.09
N GLU A 39 -9.89 4.09 12.37
CA GLU A 39 -8.50 4.53 12.20
C GLU A 39 -8.16 4.78 10.73
N PHE A 40 -8.61 3.93 9.81
CA PHE A 40 -8.42 4.16 8.37
C PHE A 40 -9.25 5.35 7.88
N HIS A 41 -10.41 5.61 8.49
CA HIS A 41 -11.22 6.80 8.22
C HIS A 41 -10.62 8.11 8.73
N LYS A 42 -9.69 8.11 9.70
CA LYS A 42 -9.00 9.33 10.13
C LYS A 42 -7.96 9.80 9.11
N LEU A 43 -7.47 8.90 8.26
CA LEU A 43 -6.54 9.23 7.20
C LEU A 43 -7.21 10.09 6.12
N SER A 44 -6.43 10.97 5.51
CA SER A 44 -6.77 11.67 4.29
C SER A 44 -7.03 10.68 3.15
N MET A 45 -7.92 11.04 2.23
CA MET A 45 -8.25 10.19 1.08
C MET A 45 -7.00 9.83 0.26
N GLY A 46 -6.03 10.74 0.16
CA GLY A 46 -4.77 10.50 -0.51
C GLY A 46 -3.86 9.50 0.21
N ALA A 47 -3.83 9.53 1.55
CA ALA A 47 -3.11 8.54 2.33
C ALA A 47 -3.75 7.14 2.24
N ARG A 48 -5.08 7.06 2.26
CA ARG A 48 -5.81 5.80 2.03
C ARG A 48 -5.50 5.21 0.66
N TYR A 49 -5.56 6.04 -0.39
CA TYR A 49 -5.22 5.61 -1.75
C TYR A 49 -3.76 5.15 -1.84
N LEU A 50 -2.83 5.93 -1.29
CA LEU A 50 -1.41 5.57 -1.27
C LEU A 50 -1.17 4.24 -0.54
N TYR A 51 -1.85 3.97 0.57
CA TYR A 51 -1.74 2.70 1.30
C TYR A 51 -2.08 1.51 0.37
N LEU A 52 -3.17 1.59 -0.38
CA LEU A 52 -3.54 0.56 -1.36
C LEU A 52 -2.50 0.42 -2.48
N CYS A 53 -1.95 1.53 -2.99
CA CYS A 53 -0.86 1.50 -3.99
C CYS A 53 0.40 0.83 -3.44
N THR A 54 0.78 1.11 -2.19
CA THR A 54 1.95 0.47 -1.57
C THR A 54 1.73 -1.03 -1.39
N ALA A 55 0.51 -1.47 -1.06
CA ALA A 55 0.17 -2.89 -0.97
C ALA A 55 0.25 -3.59 -2.34
N MET A 56 -0.16 -2.90 -3.41
CA MET A 56 -0.03 -3.37 -4.79
C MET A 56 1.44 -3.56 -5.20
N GLU A 57 2.31 -2.60 -4.87
CA GLU A 57 3.75 -2.67 -5.17
C GLU A 57 4.49 -3.70 -4.30
N ALA A 58 4.06 -3.90 -3.05
CA ALA A 58 4.63 -4.92 -2.16
C ALA A 58 4.41 -6.34 -2.70
N GLY A 59 3.30 -6.57 -3.41
CA GLY A 59 2.98 -7.84 -4.07
C GLY A 59 2.90 -9.00 -3.07
N GLY A 60 2.16 -8.79 -1.98
CA GLY A 60 1.93 -9.77 -0.91
C GLY A 60 3.00 -9.81 0.19
N ARG A 61 4.07 -9.01 0.08
CA ARG A 61 5.10 -8.92 1.11
C ARG A 61 4.74 -7.87 2.16
N ARG A 62 5.22 -8.09 3.39
CA ARG A 62 5.06 -7.14 4.49
C ARG A 62 6.00 -5.93 4.34
N ASN A 63 7.21 -6.16 3.82
CA ASN A 63 8.19 -5.12 3.52
C ASN A 63 8.11 -4.67 2.06
N PHE A 64 8.41 -3.40 1.80
CA PHE A 64 8.36 -2.82 0.48
C PHE A 64 9.24 -1.59 0.35
N THR A 65 9.46 -1.17 -0.90
CA THR A 65 10.01 0.14 -1.24
C THR A 65 8.97 0.89 -2.06
N PHE A 66 8.90 2.20 -1.90
CA PHE A 66 7.99 3.02 -2.69
C PHE A 66 8.74 4.26 -3.22
N PRO A 67 9.52 4.10 -4.31
CA PRO A 67 10.24 5.19 -4.93
C PRO A 67 9.29 6.18 -5.60
N GLN A 68 9.78 7.39 -5.92
CA GLN A 68 8.98 8.41 -6.60
C GLN A 68 8.47 7.96 -7.97
N SER A 69 9.21 7.10 -8.68
CA SER A 69 8.76 6.51 -9.94
C SER A 69 7.48 5.69 -9.77
N SER A 70 7.33 4.96 -8.66
CA SER A 70 6.10 4.24 -8.33
C SER A 70 4.95 5.22 -8.05
N ALA A 71 5.20 6.34 -7.36
CA ALA A 71 4.17 7.34 -7.15
C ALA A 71 3.66 7.97 -8.45
N ILE A 72 4.57 8.29 -9.38
CA ILE A 72 4.24 8.85 -10.70
C ILE A 72 3.38 7.86 -11.51
N LYS A 73 3.68 6.55 -11.45
CA LYS A 73 2.87 5.51 -12.08
C LYS A 73 1.40 5.52 -11.62
N TYR A 74 1.12 5.93 -10.39
CA TYR A 74 -0.22 6.04 -9.83
C TYR A 74 -0.77 7.48 -9.86
N SER A 75 -0.15 8.38 -10.65
CA SER A 75 -0.54 9.80 -10.75
C SER A 75 -0.50 10.55 -9.41
N ILE A 76 0.36 10.12 -8.48
CA ILE A 76 0.56 10.76 -7.18
C ILE A 76 1.74 11.74 -7.29
N ASN A 77 1.48 13.03 -7.03
CA ASN A 77 2.55 14.02 -6.98
C ASN A 77 3.60 13.66 -5.91
N PRO A 78 4.91 13.71 -6.19
CA PRO A 78 5.97 13.35 -5.24
C PRO A 78 5.94 14.13 -3.91
N ARG A 79 5.44 15.37 -3.90
CA ARG A 79 5.25 16.15 -2.67
C ARG A 79 4.12 15.55 -1.83
N SER A 80 2.98 15.26 -2.47
CA SER A 80 1.84 14.61 -1.82
C SER A 80 2.21 13.22 -1.30
N MET A 81 2.97 12.44 -2.07
CA MET A 81 3.48 11.12 -1.66
C MET A 81 4.23 11.20 -0.32
N ARG A 82 5.17 12.14 -0.17
CA ARG A 82 5.93 12.28 1.09
C ARG A 82 5.02 12.62 2.27
N ARG A 83 4.06 13.53 2.08
CA ARG A 83 3.07 13.89 3.11
C ARG A 83 2.23 12.68 3.52
N TYR A 84 1.71 11.93 2.54
CA TYR A 84 0.89 10.75 2.80
C TYR A 84 1.68 9.61 3.45
N LEU A 85 2.94 9.39 3.06
CA LEU A 85 3.82 8.44 3.75
C LEU A 85 4.03 8.83 5.21
N GLN A 86 4.30 10.12 5.47
CA GLN A 86 4.45 10.60 6.85
C GLN A 86 3.17 10.41 7.66
N GLU A 87 2.02 10.69 7.06
CA GLU A 87 0.71 10.49 7.68
C GLU A 87 0.47 9.01 8.05
N LEU A 88 0.76 8.08 7.13
CA LEU A 88 0.64 6.64 7.36
C LEU A 88 1.61 6.13 8.44
N ILE A 89 2.81 6.72 8.51
CA ILE A 89 3.80 6.40 9.56
C ILE A 89 3.30 6.90 10.92
N SER A 90 2.88 8.16 11.00
CA SER A 90 2.37 8.77 12.22
C SER A 90 1.12 8.05 12.74
N ALA A 91 0.24 7.60 11.85
CA ALA A 91 -0.95 6.82 12.21
C ALA A 91 -0.65 5.33 12.50
N GLY A 92 0.60 4.89 12.37
CA GLY A 92 1.02 3.53 12.72
C GLY A 92 0.59 2.46 11.73
N PHE A 93 0.23 2.82 10.49
CA PHE A 93 -0.08 1.88 9.40
C PHE A 93 1.19 1.32 8.75
N ILE A 94 2.25 2.13 8.68
CA ILE A 94 3.53 1.77 8.07
C ILE A 94 4.67 2.18 9.03
N GLU A 95 5.75 1.43 9.04
CA GLU A 95 7.00 1.76 9.74
C GLU A 95 8.17 1.89 8.77
N VAL A 96 9.17 2.70 9.12
CA VAL A 96 10.43 2.77 8.39
C VAL A 96 11.34 1.66 8.93
N GLU A 97 11.57 0.62 8.13
CA GLU A 97 12.45 -0.49 8.49
C GLU A 97 13.92 -0.07 8.39
N SER A 98 14.29 0.60 7.30
CA SER A 98 15.63 1.15 7.13
C SER A 98 15.57 2.46 6.33
N SER A 99 16.33 3.44 6.81
CA SER A 99 16.50 4.70 6.10
C SER A 99 17.74 4.64 5.22
N GLY A 100 17.55 4.82 3.92
CA GLY A 100 18.65 4.95 2.97
C GLY A 100 19.31 6.33 2.96
N ARG A 101 18.96 7.21 3.93
CA ARG A 101 19.45 8.59 4.02
C ARG A 101 20.98 8.67 3.94
N TRP A 102 21.67 7.68 4.51
CA TRP A 102 23.13 7.61 4.53
C TRP A 102 23.74 6.70 3.46
N THR A 103 22.98 5.74 2.93
CA THR A 103 23.46 4.73 1.98
C THR A 103 23.09 5.01 0.52
N ARG A 104 22.35 6.10 0.24
CA ARG A 104 21.77 6.43 -1.08
C ARG A 104 20.83 5.34 -1.64
N GLU A 105 20.36 4.43 -0.79
CA GLU A 105 19.32 3.46 -1.13
C GLU A 105 17.92 4.06 -0.94
N SER A 106 16.92 3.45 -1.57
CA SER A 106 15.53 3.79 -1.27
C SER A 106 15.17 3.34 0.15
N ASN A 107 14.42 4.16 0.87
CA ASN A 107 13.87 3.77 2.17
C ASN A 107 13.06 2.47 2.04
N ARG A 108 13.23 1.57 3.00
CA ARG A 108 12.42 0.36 3.13
C ARG A 108 11.38 0.57 4.21
N TYR A 109 10.16 0.19 3.88
CA TYR A 109 8.99 0.34 4.71
C TYR A 109 8.40 -1.02 5.03
N LEU A 110 7.66 -1.09 6.12
CA LEU A 110 7.01 -2.30 6.59
C LEU A 110 5.57 -2.00 7.01
N PHE A 111 4.61 -2.81 6.57
CA PHE A 111 3.25 -2.71 7.09
C PHE A 111 3.21 -3.05 8.58
N SER A 112 2.54 -2.20 9.35
CA SER A 112 2.45 -2.31 10.81
C SER A 112 1.05 -2.73 11.27
N THR A 113 1.02 -3.32 12.46
CA THR A 113 -0.20 -3.66 13.19
C THR A 113 -0.50 -2.68 14.32
N ARG A 114 0.36 -1.67 14.56
CA ARG A 114 0.22 -0.73 15.69
C ARG A 114 -1.12 0.02 15.68
N TRP A 115 -1.59 0.41 14.50
CA TRP A 115 -2.90 1.06 14.34
C TRP A 115 -4.08 0.21 14.83
N ARG A 116 -3.94 -1.13 14.88
CA ARG A 116 -5.01 -2.03 15.35
C ARG A 116 -5.17 -2.02 16.87
N SER A 117 -4.14 -1.64 17.63
CA SER A 117 -4.21 -1.57 19.09
C SER A 117 -5.16 -0.49 19.61
N HIS A 118 -5.54 0.48 18.77
CA HIS A 118 -6.57 1.46 19.09
C HIS A 118 -8.00 0.89 19.05
N GLN A 119 -8.21 -0.32 18.49
CA GLN A 119 -9.53 -0.96 18.44
C GLN A 119 -9.92 -1.66 19.76
N THR A 120 -8.97 -1.99 20.64
CA THR A 120 -9.21 -2.85 21.82
C THR A 120 -9.79 -2.10 23.03
N ALA A 121 -10.01 -0.79 22.95
CA ALA A 121 -10.55 0.01 24.06
C ALA A 121 -12.09 0.18 24.01
N GLY A 122 -12.79 -0.63 23.23
CA GLY A 122 -14.23 -0.45 22.99
C GLY A 122 -14.98 -1.76 22.74
N ILE A 123 -14.72 -2.79 23.55
CA ILE A 123 -15.63 -3.92 23.76
C ILE A 123 -15.78 -4.12 25.26
#